data_AF-A0A534JPY5-F1
#
_entry.id   AF-A0A534JPY5-F1
#
_cell.length_a   1.000
_cell.length_b   1.000
_cell.length_c   1.000
_cell.angle_alpha   90.00
_cell.angle_beta   90.00
_cell.angle_gamma   90.00
#
_symmetry.space_group_name_H-M   'P 1'
#
loop_
_entity.id
_entity.type
_entity.pdbx_description
1 polymer ?
#
loop_
_entity_poly.entity_id
_entity_poly.type
_entity_poly.pdbx_seq_one_letter_code
_entity_poly.pdbx_strand_id
1 'polypeptide(L)'
;MPHAGVVARFLEEFTRDGVFDGSIVVGSPYTHGPFNTTARDSPYAVELGFFLGRLFAPRKDLIVRLDTEVKARGAGKEDMILVGGPVANIIAMDLNPHLAVNFDWKQVWRMESSRTGRPYADEQVGLIAKVPNPWNPKKVVVSLSGLHATGTMAAILGLTRQADEVLDGYRSGEEFYRVVAGQDRDGDGRPDAVSILE
;
A
#
# COMPACT_ATOMS: atom_id res chain seq x y z
N MET A 1 4.55 6.20 -21.86
CA MET A 1 5.39 5.59 -20.81
C MET A 1 4.68 4.34 -20.33
N PRO A 2 5.35 3.18 -20.24
CA PRO A 2 4.72 1.95 -19.77
C PRO A 2 4.10 2.16 -18.38
N HIS A 3 2.92 1.57 -18.12
CA HIS A 3 2.19 1.58 -16.84
C HIS A 3 1.65 2.93 -16.32
N ALA A 4 2.30 4.06 -16.64
CA ALA A 4 1.99 5.38 -16.08
C ALA A 4 0.53 5.81 -16.28
N GLY A 5 -0.07 5.51 -17.43
CA GLY A 5 -1.47 5.86 -17.69
C GLY A 5 -2.47 5.11 -16.82
N VAL A 6 -2.23 3.81 -16.58
CA VAL A 6 -3.10 2.97 -15.74
C VAL A 6 -2.95 3.34 -14.27
N VAL A 7 -1.72 3.59 -13.80
CA VAL A 7 -1.50 4.04 -12.42
C VAL A 7 -2.04 5.45 -12.18
N ALA A 8 -1.91 6.36 -13.15
CA ALA A 8 -2.50 7.71 -13.04
C ALA A 8 -4.02 7.66 -12.88
N ARG A 9 -4.71 6.75 -13.58
CA ARG A 9 -6.15 6.51 -13.40
C ARG A 9 -6.46 5.87 -12.04
N PHE A 10 -5.61 4.95 -11.57
CA PHE A 10 -5.77 4.35 -10.23
C PHE A 10 -5.56 5.34 -9.08
N LEU A 11 -4.72 6.36 -9.30
CA LEU A 11 -4.38 7.39 -8.32
C LEU A 11 -4.97 8.77 -8.68
N GLU A 12 -6.09 8.81 -9.40
CA GLU A 12 -6.65 10.06 -9.92
C GLU A 12 -7.05 11.07 -8.83
N GLU A 13 -7.38 10.61 -7.62
CA GLU A 13 -7.70 11.46 -6.46
C GLU A 13 -6.45 12.09 -5.82
N PHE A 14 -5.26 11.56 -6.10
CA PHE A 14 -4.00 12.02 -5.54
C PHE A 14 -3.38 13.18 -6.34
N THR A 15 -4.16 13.84 -7.19
CA THR A 15 -3.69 15.00 -7.94
C THR A 15 -4.65 16.18 -7.94
N ARG A 16 -4.07 17.37 -7.85
CA ARG A 16 -4.74 18.64 -8.11
C ARG A 16 -3.88 19.43 -9.09
N ASP A 17 -4.41 19.69 -10.28
CA ASP A 17 -3.72 20.40 -11.36
C ASP A 17 -2.34 19.81 -11.71
N GLY A 18 -2.20 18.47 -11.63
CA GLY A 18 -0.95 17.76 -11.90
C GLY A 18 0.07 17.75 -10.75
N VAL A 19 -0.24 18.38 -9.61
CA VAL A 19 0.56 18.35 -8.38
C VAL A 19 0.04 17.22 -7.48
N PHE A 20 0.92 16.53 -6.77
CA PHE A 20 0.52 15.48 -5.81
C PHE A 20 -0.29 16.10 -4.65
N ASP A 21 -1.53 15.61 -4.45
CA ASP A 21 -2.46 16.04 -3.39
C ASP A 21 -2.84 14.85 -2.51
N GLY A 22 -1.99 14.56 -1.52
CA GLY A 22 -2.19 13.50 -0.55
C GLY A 22 -0.95 13.30 0.32
N SER A 23 -0.88 12.16 1.01
CA SER A 23 0.28 11.75 1.78
C SER A 23 0.69 10.30 1.55
N ILE A 24 1.99 10.03 1.68
CA ILE A 24 2.56 8.68 1.77
C ILE A 24 2.81 8.41 3.24
N VAL A 25 2.06 7.49 3.82
CA VAL A 25 2.12 7.17 5.24
C VAL A 25 2.96 5.91 5.43
N VAL A 26 4.11 6.07 6.07
CA VAL A 26 5.04 4.97 6.37
C VAL A 26 5.02 4.66 7.86
N GLY A 27 5.37 3.43 8.23
CA GLY A 27 5.51 3.07 9.64
C GLY A 27 6.66 3.82 10.31
N SER A 28 6.49 4.14 11.60
CA SER A 28 7.50 4.84 12.38
C SER A 28 8.75 3.97 12.64
N PRO A 29 9.97 4.55 12.54
CA PRO A 29 11.21 3.85 12.86
C PRO A 29 11.41 3.68 14.37
N TYR A 30 10.62 4.39 15.19
CA TYR A 30 10.61 4.26 16.64
C TYR A 30 9.59 3.22 17.09
N THR A 31 9.95 2.45 18.10
CA THR A 31 9.10 1.43 18.71
C THR A 31 7.80 2.04 19.23
N HIS A 32 6.66 1.51 18.79
CA HIS A 32 5.34 1.95 19.22
C HIS A 32 4.27 0.87 18.92
N GLY A 33 3.02 1.20 19.22
CA GLY A 33 1.88 0.33 18.96
C GLY A 33 1.82 -0.89 19.89
N PRO A 34 0.79 -1.74 19.74
CA PRO A 34 0.56 -2.86 20.65
C PRO A 34 1.62 -3.97 20.55
N PHE A 35 2.44 -3.98 19.49
CA PHE A 35 3.46 -5.02 19.23
C PHE A 35 4.88 -4.59 19.58
N ASN A 36 5.09 -3.33 20.00
CA ASN A 36 6.43 -2.78 20.26
C ASN A 36 7.43 -3.13 19.14
N THR A 37 7.05 -2.85 17.90
CA THR A 37 7.86 -3.12 16.72
C THR A 37 8.27 -1.83 16.02
N THR A 38 9.23 -1.96 15.10
CA THR A 38 9.73 -0.87 14.25
C THR A 38 9.48 -1.22 12.80
N ALA A 39 9.17 -0.21 11.98
CA ALA A 39 8.99 -0.40 10.55
C ALA A 39 10.33 -0.67 9.85
N ARG A 40 10.35 -1.70 9.00
CA ARG A 40 11.50 -2.09 8.16
C ARG A 40 11.27 -1.87 6.68
N ASP A 41 10.04 -1.56 6.31
CA ASP A 41 9.54 -1.40 4.94
C ASP A 41 9.48 0.06 4.48
N SER A 42 9.63 1.03 5.39
CA SER A 42 9.68 2.46 5.06
C SER A 42 10.71 2.83 3.96
N PRO A 43 11.91 2.20 3.86
CA PRO A 43 12.83 2.45 2.74
C PRO A 43 12.23 2.14 1.36
N TYR A 44 11.31 1.18 1.24
CA TYR A 44 10.68 0.84 -0.05
C TYR A 44 9.74 1.93 -0.56
N ALA A 45 9.30 2.86 0.31
CA ALA A 45 8.57 4.04 -0.14
C ALA A 45 9.40 4.96 -1.06
N VAL A 46 10.73 4.83 -1.08
CA VAL A 46 11.62 5.55 -2.01
C VAL A 46 11.39 5.08 -3.45
N GLU A 47 11.25 3.77 -3.68
CA GLU A 47 10.94 3.20 -5.00
C GLU A 47 9.59 3.71 -5.51
N LEU A 48 8.59 3.71 -4.63
CA LEU A 48 7.28 4.30 -4.92
C LEU A 48 7.41 5.79 -5.27
N GLY A 49 8.12 6.57 -4.45
CA GLY A 49 8.30 8.01 -4.67
C GLY A 49 8.99 8.33 -5.99
N PHE A 50 10.01 7.54 -6.37
CA PHE A 50 10.70 7.67 -7.65
C PHE A 50 9.74 7.44 -8.83
N PHE A 51 8.88 6.43 -8.75
CA PHE A 51 7.85 6.19 -9.76
C PHE A 51 6.81 7.32 -9.80
N LEU A 52 6.28 7.75 -8.65
CA LEU A 52 5.26 8.80 -8.55
C LEU A 52 5.74 10.16 -9.07
N GLY A 53 7.05 10.45 -8.97
CA GLY A 53 7.66 11.64 -9.57
C GLY A 53 7.55 11.71 -11.10
N ARG A 54 7.18 10.61 -11.76
CA ARG A 54 6.87 10.59 -13.20
C ARG A 54 5.42 10.98 -13.50
N LEU A 55 4.54 10.93 -12.49
CA LEU A 55 3.10 11.20 -12.63
C LEU A 55 2.72 12.59 -12.13
N PHE A 56 3.36 13.05 -11.06
CA PHE A 56 2.95 14.25 -10.35
C PHE A 56 4.12 15.21 -10.13
N ALA A 57 3.84 16.51 -10.20
CA ALA A 57 4.76 17.52 -9.72
C ALA A 57 4.85 17.46 -8.18
N PRO A 58 6.04 17.69 -7.60
CA PRO A 58 6.20 17.71 -6.15
C PRO A 58 5.48 18.91 -5.54
N ARG A 59 4.90 18.72 -4.35
CA ARG A 59 4.36 19.82 -3.54
C ARG A 59 5.48 20.49 -2.73
N LYS A 60 5.24 21.71 -2.23
CA LYS A 60 6.21 22.45 -1.40
C LYS A 60 6.47 21.80 -0.04
N ASP A 61 5.43 21.23 0.56
CA ASP A 61 5.51 20.56 1.85
C ASP A 61 5.94 19.08 1.72
N LEU A 62 6.40 18.49 2.82
CA LEU A 62 6.69 17.05 2.85
C LEU A 62 5.43 16.22 2.61
N ILE A 63 5.51 15.30 1.65
CA ILE A 63 4.44 14.35 1.31
C ILE A 63 4.44 13.11 2.21
N VAL A 64 5.59 12.80 2.82
CA VAL A 64 5.74 11.63 3.69
C VAL A 64 5.31 11.98 5.11
N ARG A 65 4.54 11.10 5.73
CA ARG A 65 4.11 11.18 7.13
C ARG A 65 4.43 9.87 7.84
N LEU A 66 4.80 9.96 9.12
CA LEU A 66 4.81 8.77 9.96
C LEU A 66 3.38 8.44 10.36
N ASP A 67 3.05 7.16 10.41
CA ASP A 67 1.79 6.64 10.94
C ASP A 67 1.41 7.20 12.32
N THR A 68 2.40 7.37 13.22
CA THR A 68 2.24 7.98 14.54
C THR A 68 1.85 9.46 14.46
N GLU A 69 2.38 10.21 13.50
CA GLU A 69 2.01 11.61 13.27
C GLU A 69 0.57 11.73 12.75
N VAL A 70 0.19 10.85 11.83
CA VAL A 70 -1.18 10.78 11.30
C VAL A 70 -2.15 10.42 12.43
N LYS A 71 -1.80 9.44 13.26
CA LYS A 71 -2.61 9.04 14.42
C LYS A 71 -2.77 10.18 15.42
N ALA A 72 -1.69 10.89 15.74
CA ALA A 72 -1.70 12.00 16.70
C ALA A 72 -2.53 13.21 16.23
N ARG A 73 -2.58 13.47 14.92
CA ARG A 73 -3.37 14.57 14.34
C ARG A 73 -4.86 14.23 14.15
N GLY A 74 -5.24 12.99 14.43
CA GLY A 74 -6.52 12.41 14.03
C GLY A 74 -6.46 11.94 12.57
N ALA A 75 -6.58 10.63 12.35
CA ALA A 75 -6.42 10.01 11.05
C ALA A 75 -7.36 10.58 9.97
N GLY A 76 -6.89 10.56 8.73
CA GLY A 76 -7.74 10.53 7.54
C GLY A 76 -8.58 11.77 7.24
N LYS A 77 -7.91 12.89 6.96
CA LYS A 77 -8.55 14.05 6.33
C LYS A 77 -8.20 14.21 4.84
N GLU A 78 -7.25 13.44 4.35
CA GLU A 78 -6.70 13.52 3.00
C GLU A 78 -6.64 12.12 2.35
N ASP A 79 -6.30 12.10 1.07
CA ASP A 79 -6.00 10.87 0.35
C ASP A 79 -4.65 10.34 0.82
N MET A 80 -4.58 9.05 1.15
CA MET A 80 -3.39 8.44 1.75
C MET A 80 -2.94 7.20 0.97
N ILE A 81 -1.64 7.10 0.71
CA ILE A 81 -1.00 5.85 0.29
C ILE A 81 -0.30 5.27 1.53
N LEU A 82 -0.81 4.18 2.08
CA LEU A 82 -0.16 3.47 3.17
C LEU A 82 0.90 2.54 2.60
N VAL A 83 2.12 2.65 3.12
CA VAL A 83 3.20 1.70 2.85
C VAL A 83 3.46 0.92 4.12
N GLY A 84 3.31 -0.39 4.01
CA GLY A 84 3.57 -1.33 5.08
C GLY A 84 2.33 -1.95 5.71
N GLY A 85 2.58 -3.07 6.41
CA GLY A 85 1.54 -3.88 7.03
C GLY A 85 1.08 -3.37 8.41
N PRO A 86 -0.06 -3.89 8.92
CA PRO A 86 -0.69 -3.45 10.16
C PRO A 86 0.14 -3.69 11.43
N VAL A 87 1.15 -4.57 11.36
CA VAL A 87 2.06 -4.79 12.49
C VAL A 87 2.98 -3.60 12.72
N ALA A 88 3.47 -2.98 11.64
CA ALA A 88 4.47 -1.90 11.68
C ALA A 88 3.90 -0.51 11.35
N ASN A 89 2.66 -0.43 10.87
CA ASN A 89 1.97 0.80 10.53
C ASN A 89 0.60 0.85 11.23
N ILE A 90 0.46 1.71 12.23
CA ILE A 90 -0.74 1.79 13.07
C ILE A 90 -1.98 2.27 12.29
N ILE A 91 -1.79 3.05 11.23
CA ILE A 91 -2.89 3.48 10.34
C ILE A 91 -3.35 2.30 9.48
N ALA A 92 -2.43 1.45 9.00
CA ALA A 92 -2.78 0.21 8.32
C ALA A 92 -3.50 -0.78 9.27
N MET A 93 -3.10 -0.81 10.55
CA MET A 93 -3.79 -1.59 11.59
C MET A 93 -5.24 -1.16 11.76
N ASP A 94 -5.50 0.15 11.83
CA ASP A 94 -6.84 0.70 11.97
C ASP A 94 -7.66 0.56 10.67
N LEU A 95 -7.02 0.56 9.49
CA LEU A 95 -7.67 0.34 8.19
C LEU A 95 -8.13 -1.11 8.01
N ASN A 96 -7.41 -2.08 8.58
CA ASN A 96 -7.60 -3.51 8.32
C ASN A 96 -9.06 -4.02 8.36
N PRO A 97 -9.92 -3.62 9.31
CA PRO A 97 -11.32 -4.07 9.34
C PRO A 97 -12.16 -3.62 8.14
N HIS A 98 -11.67 -2.68 7.35
CA HIS A 98 -12.33 -2.11 6.17
C HIS A 98 -11.80 -2.67 4.85
N LEU A 99 -10.85 -3.61 4.87
CA LEU A 99 -10.32 -4.23 3.67
C LEU A 99 -11.17 -5.45 3.28
N ALA A 100 -11.14 -5.82 1.99
CA ALA A 100 -11.70 -7.09 1.53
C ALA A 100 -10.75 -8.28 1.81
N VAL A 101 -9.46 -7.99 1.94
CA VAL A 101 -8.40 -8.94 2.32
C VAL A 101 -7.87 -8.49 3.67
N ASN A 102 -8.20 -9.25 4.71
CA ASN A 102 -7.88 -8.87 6.09
C ASN A 102 -6.61 -9.57 6.53
N PHE A 103 -5.76 -8.83 7.21
CA PHE A 103 -4.62 -9.36 7.93
C PHE A 103 -5.10 -9.84 9.30
N ASP A 104 -4.83 -11.11 9.60
CA ASP A 104 -4.91 -11.67 10.94
C ASP A 104 -3.49 -11.90 11.44
N TRP A 105 -2.97 -10.91 12.15
CA TRP A 105 -1.67 -10.97 12.82
C TRP A 105 -1.78 -11.42 14.28
N LYS A 106 -3.00 -11.58 14.83
CA LYS A 106 -3.21 -11.90 16.25
C LYS A 106 -3.33 -13.38 16.50
N GLN A 107 -3.95 -14.12 15.58
CA GLN A 107 -4.25 -15.54 15.77
C GLN A 107 -3.42 -16.43 14.84
N VAL A 108 -3.29 -16.09 13.55
CA VAL A 108 -2.76 -17.05 12.55
C VAL A 108 -1.64 -16.48 11.66
N TRP A 109 -1.26 -15.21 11.81
CA TRP A 109 -0.24 -14.51 10.99
C TRP A 109 -0.42 -14.74 9.48
N ARG A 110 -1.60 -14.36 8.97
CA ARG A 110 -1.98 -14.55 7.57
C ARG A 110 -2.82 -13.40 7.05
N MET A 111 -2.95 -13.28 5.74
CA MET A 111 -4.03 -12.56 5.07
C MET A 111 -5.13 -13.55 4.70
N GLU A 112 -6.37 -13.08 4.64
CA GLU A 112 -7.51 -13.89 4.20
C GLU A 112 -8.45 -13.04 3.35
N SER A 113 -8.76 -13.52 2.14
CA SER A 113 -9.72 -12.86 1.26
C SER A 113 -11.15 -13.20 1.68
N SER A 114 -11.97 -12.18 1.94
CA SER A 114 -13.40 -12.35 2.18
C SER A 114 -14.17 -12.87 0.95
N ARG A 115 -13.60 -12.68 -0.25
CA ARG A 115 -14.23 -13.11 -1.52
C ARG A 115 -13.98 -14.58 -1.82
N THR A 116 -12.76 -15.07 -1.59
CA THR A 116 -12.36 -16.44 -1.97
C THR A 116 -12.22 -17.37 -0.76
N GLY A 117 -12.14 -16.83 0.46
CA GLY A 117 -11.79 -17.57 1.67
C GLY A 117 -10.35 -18.11 1.69
N ARG A 118 -9.51 -17.70 0.73
CA ARG A 118 -8.14 -18.20 0.62
C ARG A 118 -7.25 -17.54 1.68
N PRO A 119 -6.51 -18.34 2.47
CA PRO A 119 -5.46 -17.83 3.35
C PRO A 119 -4.15 -17.64 2.58
N TYR A 120 -3.43 -16.57 2.90
CA TYR A 120 -2.09 -16.27 2.38
C TYR A 120 -1.15 -15.98 3.56
N ALA A 121 -0.12 -16.80 3.75
CA ALA A 121 0.81 -16.65 4.88
C ALA A 121 2.27 -16.45 4.45
N ASP A 122 2.60 -16.63 3.16
CA ASP A 122 3.98 -16.52 2.69
C ASP A 122 4.49 -15.08 2.77
N GLU A 123 5.76 -14.92 3.17
CA GLU A 123 6.37 -13.60 3.43
C GLU A 123 6.39 -12.69 2.19
N GLN A 124 6.38 -13.28 0.99
CA GLN A 124 6.44 -12.57 -0.29
C GLN A 124 5.06 -12.09 -0.77
N VAL A 125 3.98 -12.41 -0.04
CA VAL A 125 2.63 -12.01 -0.45
C VAL A 125 2.36 -10.57 -0.02
N GLY A 126 1.97 -9.77 -1.01
CA GLY A 126 1.54 -8.38 -0.86
C GLY A 126 0.09 -8.18 -1.26
N LEU A 127 -0.47 -7.10 -0.76
CA LEU A 127 -1.78 -6.59 -1.06
C LEU A 127 -1.65 -5.19 -1.65
N ILE A 128 -2.32 -4.99 -2.79
CA ILE A 128 -2.59 -3.68 -3.36
C ILE A 128 -4.07 -3.47 -3.22
N ALA A 129 -4.50 -2.48 -2.45
CA ALA A 129 -5.92 -2.18 -2.26
C ALA A 129 -6.20 -0.68 -2.41
N LYS A 130 -7.39 -0.33 -2.87
CA LYS A 130 -7.94 1.03 -2.87
C LYS A 130 -9.35 0.97 -2.30
N VAL A 131 -9.56 1.71 -1.22
CA VAL A 131 -10.84 1.77 -0.49
C VAL A 131 -11.21 3.21 -0.14
N PRO A 132 -12.50 3.52 0.08
CA PRO A 132 -12.91 4.76 0.72
C PRO A 132 -12.18 4.93 2.04
N ASN A 133 -11.76 6.15 2.32
CA ASN A 133 -11.12 6.49 3.59
C ASN A 133 -12.17 6.38 4.73
N PRO A 134 -12.01 5.47 5.70
CA PRO A 134 -13.00 5.23 6.75
C PRO A 134 -13.16 6.42 7.71
N TRP A 135 -12.19 7.35 7.72
CA TRP A 135 -12.23 8.57 8.53
C TRP A 135 -12.76 9.78 7.74
N ASN A 136 -12.80 9.72 6.41
CA ASN A 136 -13.42 10.71 5.53
C ASN A 136 -13.86 10.08 4.20
N PRO A 137 -15.14 9.68 4.04
CA PRO A 137 -15.61 8.95 2.85
C PRO A 137 -15.50 9.70 1.50
N LYS A 138 -15.14 10.99 1.51
CA LYS A 138 -14.86 11.77 0.29
C LYS A 138 -13.40 11.61 -0.20
N LYS A 139 -12.60 10.85 0.53
CA LYS A 139 -11.18 10.61 0.31
C LYS A 139 -10.95 9.11 0.15
N VAL A 140 -9.80 8.74 -0.39
CA VAL A 140 -9.43 7.34 -0.61
C VAL A 140 -8.17 6.96 0.16
N VAL A 141 -8.05 5.68 0.47
CA VAL A 141 -6.83 5.07 0.99
C VAL A 141 -6.37 4.00 0.01
N VAL A 142 -5.13 4.12 -0.44
CA VAL A 142 -4.43 3.07 -1.19
C VAL A 142 -3.49 2.36 -0.23
N SER A 143 -3.63 1.05 -0.09
CA SER A 143 -2.77 0.23 0.77
C SER A 143 -1.81 -0.57 -0.10
N LEU A 144 -0.50 -0.39 0.13
CA LEU A 144 0.57 -1.22 -0.42
C LEU A 144 1.25 -1.91 0.76
N SER A 145 0.83 -3.14 1.04
CA SER A 145 1.10 -3.77 2.34
C SER A 145 1.35 -5.26 2.19
N GLY A 146 2.28 -5.81 2.95
CA GLY A 146 2.43 -7.24 3.16
C GLY A 146 2.37 -7.59 4.65
N LEU A 147 2.29 -8.89 4.95
CA LEU A 147 2.56 -9.40 6.31
C LEU A 147 4.01 -9.12 6.73
N HIS A 148 4.91 -9.14 5.75
CA HIS A 148 6.33 -8.88 5.89
C HIS A 148 6.78 -7.78 4.91
N ALA A 149 7.97 -7.23 5.15
CA ALA A 149 8.55 -6.18 4.33
C ALA A 149 8.70 -6.61 2.85
N THR A 150 9.01 -7.90 2.60
CA THR A 150 9.11 -8.47 1.25
C THR A 150 7.77 -8.45 0.51
N GLY A 151 6.66 -8.75 1.18
CA GLY A 151 5.31 -8.61 0.62
C GLY A 151 4.92 -7.16 0.34
N THR A 152 5.28 -6.22 1.22
CA THR A 152 5.12 -4.78 0.95
C THR A 152 5.88 -4.37 -0.31
N MET A 153 7.12 -4.84 -0.46
CA MET A 153 7.92 -4.60 -1.67
C MET A 153 7.26 -5.20 -2.92
N ALA A 154 6.72 -6.42 -2.83
CA ALA A 154 5.97 -7.03 -3.93
C ALA A 154 4.76 -6.16 -4.35
N ALA A 155 3.98 -5.63 -3.41
CA ALA A 155 2.87 -4.73 -3.72
C ALA A 155 3.34 -3.46 -4.47
N ILE A 156 4.45 -2.86 -4.04
CA ILE A 156 5.04 -1.69 -4.69
C ILE A 156 5.53 -2.03 -6.10
N LEU A 157 6.22 -3.16 -6.28
CA LEU A 157 6.72 -3.61 -7.59
C LEU A 157 5.57 -3.92 -8.55
N GLY A 158 4.53 -4.58 -8.07
CA GLY A 158 3.33 -4.85 -8.85
C GLY A 158 2.71 -3.56 -9.39
N LEU A 159 2.53 -2.55 -8.54
CA LEU A 159 1.98 -1.26 -8.95
C LEU A 159 2.92 -0.47 -9.88
N THR A 160 4.23 -0.53 -9.67
CA THR A 160 5.19 0.36 -10.37
C THR A 160 5.79 -0.25 -11.64
N ARG A 161 5.80 -1.59 -11.78
CA ARG A 161 6.45 -2.31 -12.88
C ARG A 161 5.53 -3.24 -13.67
N GLN A 162 4.37 -3.61 -13.13
CA GLN A 162 3.42 -4.56 -13.75
C GLN A 162 1.98 -4.06 -13.58
N ALA A 163 1.77 -2.75 -13.68
CA ALA A 163 0.50 -2.13 -13.33
C ALA A 163 -0.64 -2.52 -14.27
N ASP A 164 -0.32 -2.76 -15.55
CA ASP A 164 -1.33 -3.13 -16.55
C ASP A 164 -1.96 -4.49 -16.18
N GLU A 165 -1.17 -5.46 -15.72
CA GLU A 165 -1.67 -6.75 -15.26
C GLU A 165 -2.30 -6.67 -13.86
N VAL A 166 -1.62 -6.02 -12.93
CA VAL A 166 -2.03 -5.98 -11.52
C VAL A 166 -3.31 -5.17 -11.31
N LEU A 167 -3.50 -4.09 -12.07
CA LEU A 167 -4.69 -3.25 -12.02
C LEU A 167 -5.73 -3.62 -13.08
N ASP A 168 -5.57 -4.77 -13.75
CA ASP A 168 -6.57 -5.27 -14.68
C ASP A 168 -7.93 -5.39 -13.97
N GLY A 169 -9.00 -5.01 -14.66
CA GLY A 169 -10.36 -4.95 -14.10
C GLY A 169 -10.65 -3.75 -13.17
N TYR A 170 -9.68 -2.90 -12.83
CA TYR A 170 -9.94 -1.68 -12.06
C TYR A 170 -10.82 -0.69 -12.83
N ARG A 171 -11.85 -0.16 -12.17
CA ARG A 171 -12.70 0.93 -12.67
C ARG A 171 -12.63 2.14 -11.74
N SER A 172 -12.51 3.33 -12.33
CA SER A 172 -12.46 4.60 -11.61
C SER A 172 -13.65 4.73 -10.65
N GLY A 173 -13.38 5.21 -9.43
CA GLY A 173 -14.36 5.33 -8.35
C GLY A 173 -14.79 4.03 -7.65
N GLU A 174 -14.34 2.85 -8.08
CA GLU A 174 -14.65 1.58 -7.39
C GLU A 174 -13.58 1.19 -6.37
N GLU A 175 -14.00 0.44 -5.35
CA GLU A 175 -13.08 -0.30 -4.48
C GLU A 175 -12.32 -1.35 -5.30
N PHE A 176 -11.08 -1.59 -4.91
CA PHE A 176 -10.22 -2.53 -5.62
C PHE A 176 -9.29 -3.24 -4.65
N TYR A 177 -8.99 -4.49 -4.93
CA TYR A 177 -7.83 -5.15 -4.34
C TYR A 177 -7.21 -6.15 -5.31
N ARG A 178 -5.93 -6.41 -5.10
CA ARG A 178 -5.16 -7.44 -5.77
C ARG A 178 -4.18 -8.08 -4.80
N VAL A 179 -4.17 -9.41 -4.76
CA VAL A 179 -3.18 -10.17 -3.99
C VAL A 179 -2.07 -10.62 -4.94
N VAL A 180 -0.84 -10.28 -4.61
CA VAL A 180 0.33 -10.56 -5.43
C VAL A 180 1.39 -11.31 -4.62
N ALA A 181 2.19 -12.16 -5.27
CA ALA A 181 3.38 -12.74 -4.68
C ALA A 181 4.63 -12.25 -5.39
N GLY A 182 5.58 -11.74 -4.62
CA GLY A 182 6.93 -11.44 -5.11
C GLY A 182 7.59 -12.67 -5.74
N GLN A 183 8.38 -12.44 -6.78
CA GLN A 183 9.17 -13.45 -7.47
C GLN A 183 10.60 -12.91 -7.58
N ASP A 184 11.55 -13.69 -7.09
CA ASP A 184 12.98 -13.46 -7.26
C ASP A 184 13.45 -14.34 -8.43
N ARG A 185 13.49 -13.78 -9.64
CA ARG A 185 13.81 -14.53 -10.87
C ARG A 185 15.31 -14.58 -11.12
N ASP A 186 16.06 -13.59 -10.66
CA ASP A 186 17.52 -13.54 -10.79
C ASP A 186 18.28 -14.18 -9.62
N GLY A 187 17.59 -14.47 -8.51
CA GLY A 187 18.10 -15.24 -7.37
C GLY A 187 18.92 -14.41 -6.38
N ASP A 188 18.78 -13.08 -6.37
CA ASP A 188 19.54 -12.18 -5.49
C ASP A 188 18.94 -12.04 -4.07
N GLY A 189 17.81 -12.69 -3.82
CA GLY A 189 17.06 -12.65 -2.57
C GLY A 189 16.04 -11.52 -2.48
N ARG A 190 15.79 -10.77 -3.57
CA ARG A 190 14.83 -9.67 -3.63
C ARG A 190 13.81 -9.93 -4.75
N PRO A 191 12.52 -9.63 -4.53
CA PRO A 191 11.57 -9.68 -5.61
C PRO A 191 11.94 -8.72 -6.75
N ASP A 192 11.97 -9.22 -7.98
CA ASP A 192 12.18 -8.43 -9.21
C ASP A 192 10.92 -8.33 -10.07
N ALA A 193 9.96 -9.23 -9.83
CA ALA A 193 8.67 -9.33 -10.48
C ALA A 193 7.59 -9.79 -9.48
N VAL A 194 6.34 -9.80 -9.92
CA VAL A 194 5.21 -10.34 -9.17
C VAL A 194 4.36 -11.29 -10.01
N SER A 195 3.75 -12.26 -9.32
CA SER A 195 2.65 -13.08 -9.83
C SER A 195 1.34 -12.65 -9.16
N ILE A 196 0.23 -12.77 -9.89
CA ILE A 196 -1.12 -12.50 -9.37
C ILE A 196 -1.66 -13.78 -8.73
N LEU A 197 -2.07 -13.69 -7.46
CA LEU A 197 -2.71 -14.79 -6.74
C LEU A 197 -4.25 -14.70 -6.78
N GLU A 198 -4.75 -13.46 -6.77
CA GLU A 198 -6.17 -13.09 -6.82
C GLU A 198 -6.31 -11.67 -7.37
#